data_AF-A0A954QRI2-F1
#
_entry.id   AF-A0A954QRI2-F1
#
_cell.length_a   1.000
_cell.length_b   1.000
_cell.length_c   1.000
_cell.angle_alpha   90.00
_cell.angle_beta   90.00
_cell.angle_gamma   90.00
#
_symmetry.space_group_name_H-M   'P 1'
#
loop_
_entity.id
_entity.type
_entity.pdbx_description
1 polymer ?
#
loop_
_entity_poly.entity_id
_entity_poly.type
_entity_poly.pdbx_seq_one_letter_code
_entity_poly.pdbx_strand_id
1 'polypeptide(L)' 'RIALENLVLQGSPNANGGGVGVIVTPRAANDSAIALASWARLLKLDAFDATTVRSFVETNRGKAPEGFITP' A
#
# COMPACT_ATOMS: atom_id res chain seq x y z
N ARG A 1 17.85 -6.63 1.61
CA ARG A 1 16.99 -6.52 2.81
C ARG A 1 16.61 -5.08 3.18
N ILE A 2 17.39 -4.06 2.78
CA ILE A 2 17.28 -2.66 3.28
C ILE A 2 16.14 -1.82 2.65
N ALA A 3 15.68 -2.14 1.44
CA ALA A 3 14.75 -1.27 0.70
C ALA A 3 13.33 -1.16 1.30
N LEU A 4 12.81 -2.26 1.87
CA LEU A 4 11.45 -2.29 2.42
C LEU A 4 11.36 -1.55 3.75
N GLU A 5 12.36 -1.71 4.63
CA GLU A 5 12.44 -1.01 5.92
C GLU A 5 12.53 0.50 5.71
N ASN A 6 13.33 0.96 4.75
CA ASN A 6 13.44 2.40 4.44
C ASN A 6 12.14 2.97 3.87
N LEU A 7 11.40 2.21 3.05
CA LEU A 7 10.10 2.65 2.53
C LEU A 7 9.06 2.80 3.66
N VAL A 8 9.07 1.88 4.63
CA VAL A 8 8.15 1.88 5.78
C VAL A 8 8.51 2.98 6.77
N LEU A 9 9.80 3.21 7.04
CA LEU A 9 10.25 4.18 8.04
C LEU A 9 10.27 5.62 7.52
N GLN A 10 10.60 5.84 6.25
CA GLN A 10 10.88 7.18 5.74
C GLN A 10 9.77 7.78 4.86
N GLY A 11 8.84 6.96 4.36
CA GLY A 11 7.88 7.42 3.35
C GLY A 11 8.58 7.99 2.10
N SER A 12 7.81 8.47 1.13
CA SER A 12 8.39 9.18 -0.02
C SER A 12 9.01 10.51 0.45
N PRO A 13 10.23 10.88 0.04
CA PRO A 13 10.92 12.10 0.51
C PRO A 13 10.34 13.40 -0.07
N ASN A 14 9.12 13.42 -0.61
CA ASN A 14 8.56 14.63 -1.20
C ASN A 14 8.07 15.60 -0.11
N ALA A 15 8.66 16.80 -0.07
CA ALA A 15 8.40 17.85 0.92
C ALA A 15 6.97 18.46 0.89
N ASN A 16 6.10 17.98 0.01
CA ASN A 16 4.70 18.40 -0.08
C ASN A 16 3.82 17.31 0.54
N GLY A 17 3.62 17.43 1.86
CA GLY A 17 2.96 16.44 2.71
C GLY A 17 1.69 15.84 2.13
N GLY A 18 1.70 14.52 2.02
CA GLY A 18 0.54 13.69 1.70
C GLY A 18 0.88 12.26 2.09
N GLY A 19 0.69 11.93 3.37
CA GLY A 19 1.24 10.75 4.02
C GLY A 19 0.92 9.44 3.30
N VAL A 20 1.92 8.90 2.59
CA VAL A 20 1.89 7.51 2.11
C VAL A 20 2.61 6.67 3.16
N GLY A 21 1.88 6.29 4.21
CA GLY A 21 2.37 5.36 5.23
C GLY A 21 2.10 3.92 4.81
N VAL A 22 3.14 3.08 4.77
CA VAL A 22 2.97 1.63 4.63
C VAL A 22 2.84 1.04 6.04
N ILE A 23 1.64 0.58 6.40
CA ILE A 23 1.40 -0.08 7.69
C ILE A 23 1.63 -1.59 7.51
N VAL A 24 2.61 -2.13 8.24
CA VAL A 24 2.86 -3.58 8.31
C VAL A 24 2.50 -4.06 9.71
N THR A 25 1.54 -4.97 9.82
CA THR A 25 1.12 -5.54 11.11
C THR A 25 0.84 -7.04 10.95
N PRO A 26 1.33 -7.90 11.86
CA PRO A 26 0.92 -9.30 11.91
C PRO A 26 -0.57 -9.38 12.19
N ARG A 27 -1.32 -10.13 11.37
CA ARG A 27 -2.75 -10.35 11.57
C ARG A 27 -3.05 -11.84 11.47
N ALA A 28 -3.20 -12.49 12.64
CA ALA A 28 -3.41 -13.94 12.75
C ALA A 28 -4.68 -14.44 12.05
N ALA A 29 -5.66 -13.57 11.84
CA ALA A 29 -6.91 -13.88 11.14
C ALA A 29 -6.82 -13.69 9.61
N ASN A 30 -5.65 -13.33 9.05
CA ASN A 30 -5.49 -13.28 7.61
C ASN A 30 -5.47 -14.69 7.05
N ASP A 31 -6.32 -14.94 6.07
CA ASP A 31 -6.37 -16.17 5.28
C ASP A 31 -5.34 -16.18 4.13
N SER A 32 -4.58 -15.09 3.96
CA SER A 32 -3.51 -14.96 2.98
C SER A 32 -2.22 -14.41 3.59
N ALA A 33 -1.08 -14.83 3.05
CA ALA A 33 0.25 -14.40 3.53
C ALA A 33 0.47 -12.89 3.33
N ILE A 34 -0.06 -12.33 2.24
CA ILE A 34 -0.02 -10.91 1.92
C ILE A 34 -1.44 -10.46 1.54
N ALA A 35 -1.85 -9.31 2.05
CA ALA A 35 -3.09 -8.65 1.68
C ALA A 35 -2.83 -7.16 1.42
N LEU A 36 -3.20 -6.68 0.25
CA LEU A 36 -3.17 -5.26 -0.11
C LEU A 36 -4.61 -4.73 -0.16
N ALA A 37 -4.88 -3.70 0.62
CA ALA A 37 -6.19 -3.06 0.67
C ALA A 37 -6.15 -1.66 0.04
N SER A 38 -7.20 -1.31 -0.69
CA SER A 38 -7.43 0.05 -1.17
C SER A 38 -8.94 0.26 -1.32
N TRP A 39 -9.53 1.22 -0.62
CA TRP A 39 -10.95 1.59 -0.63
C TRP A 39 -11.91 0.59 -1.30
N ALA A 40 -12.54 -0.27 -0.49
CA ALA A 40 -13.47 -1.32 -0.91
C ALA A 40 -12.88 -2.40 -1.85
N ARG A 41 -11.58 -2.41 -2.10
CA ARG A 41 -10.86 -3.40 -2.92
C ARG A 41 -9.79 -4.09 -2.08
N LEU A 42 -9.65 -5.40 -2.32
CA LEU A 42 -8.72 -6.26 -1.60
C LEU A 42 -8.03 -7.20 -2.60
N LEU A 43 -6.71 -7.18 -2.60
CA LEU A 43 -5.86 -8.13 -3.31
C LEU A 43 -5.20 -9.05 -2.29
N LYS A 44 -5.39 -10.36 -2.44
CA LYS A 44 -4.75 -11.41 -1.63
C LYS A 44 -3.68 -12.10 -2.46
N LEU A 45 -2.53 -12.37 -1.84
CA LEU A 45 -1.41 -13.08 -2.47
C LEU A 45 -0.84 -14.09 -1.47
N ASP A 46 -0.49 -15.28 -1.97
CA ASP A 46 0.20 -16.31 -1.19
C ASP A 46 1.71 -16.10 -1.15
N ALA A 47 2.25 -15.40 -2.16
CA ALA A 47 3.68 -15.05 -2.27
C ALA A 47 3.85 -13.64 -2.84
N PHE A 48 5.02 -13.04 -2.59
CA PHE A 48 5.34 -11.72 -3.10
C PHE A 48 5.49 -11.72 -4.63
N ASP A 49 4.66 -10.91 -5.31
CA ASP A 49 4.76 -10.61 -6.73
C ASP A 49 4.83 -9.08 -6.92
N ALA A 50 6.02 -8.59 -7.27
CA ALA A 50 6.28 -7.17 -7.45
C ALA A 50 5.42 -6.53 -8.55
N THR A 51 5.14 -7.27 -9.64
CA THR A 51 4.38 -6.76 -10.78
C THR A 51 2.92 -6.61 -10.40
N THR A 52 2.33 -7.65 -9.81
CA THR A 52 0.93 -7.61 -9.36
C THR A 52 0.70 -6.54 -8.30
N VAL A 53 1.64 -6.40 -7.34
CA VAL A 53 1.57 -5.34 -6.32
C VAL A 53 1.61 -3.95 -6.94
N ARG A 54 2.55 -3.68 -7.86
CA ARG A 54 2.65 -2.38 -8.52
C ARG A 54 1.39 -2.05 -9.32
N SER A 55 0.89 -2.99 -10.11
CA SER A 55 -0.34 -2.83 -10.89
C SER A 55 -1.53 -2.52 -9.99
N PHE A 56 -1.65 -3.18 -8.83
CA PHE A 56 -2.72 -2.90 -7.88
C PHE A 56 -2.60 -1.49 -7.28
N VAL A 57 -1.40 -1.06 -6.90
CA VAL A 57 -1.19 0.31 -6.36
C VAL A 57 -1.54 1.36 -7.42
N GLU A 58 -1.01 1.24 -8.63
CA GLU A 58 -1.26 2.20 -9.72
C GLU A 58 -2.73 2.24 -10.13
N THR A 59 -3.41 1.09 -10.12
CA THR A 59 -4.84 1.00 -10.46
C THR A 59 -5.73 1.69 -9.44
N ASN A 60 -5.34 1.70 -8.16
CA ASN A 60 -6.24 2.08 -7.06
C ASN A 60 -5.87 3.38 -6.34
N ARG A 61 -4.61 3.84 -6.47
CA ARG A 61 -4.16 5.10 -5.84
C ARG A 61 -5.01 6.27 -6.31
N GLY A 62 -5.45 7.09 -5.35
CA GLY A 62 -6.24 8.30 -5.61
C GLY A 62 -7.68 8.07 -6.04
N LYS A 63 -8.21 6.83 -5.95
CA LYS A 63 -9.58 6.48 -6.33
C LYS A 63 -10.50 6.23 -5.13
N ALA A 64 -10.28 6.96 -4.05
CA ALA A 64 -11.17 6.98 -2.89
C ALA A 64 -12.52 7.63 -3.24
N PRO A 65 -13.63 7.30 -2.53
CA PRO A 65 -14.92 7.94 -2.73
C PRO A 65 -14.91 9.47 -2.54
N GLU A 66 -14.02 9.96 -1.67
CA GLU A 66 -13.82 11.39 -1.41
C GLU A 66 -13.04 12.11 -2.54
N GLY A 67 -12.57 11.37 -3.56
CA GLY A 67 -11.70 11.89 -4.60
C GLY A 67 -10.30 12.23 -4.07
N PHE A 68 -9.45 12.81 -4.92
CA PHE A 68 -8.24 13.49 -4.45
C PHE A 68 -8.69 14.87 -3.96
N ILE A 69 -8.78 15.06 -2.64
CA ILE A 69 -9.00 16.39 -2.07
C ILE A 69 -7.69 17.17 -2.25
N THR A 70 -7.52 17.83 -3.41
CA THR A 70 -6.54 18.91 -3.56
C THR A 70 -7.06 20.13 -2.80
N PRO A 71 -6.29 20.72 -1.88
CA PRO A 71 -6.57 22.05 -1.35
C PRO A 71 -6.62 23.10 -2.46
#